data_AF-X1VV72-F1
#
_entry.id   AF-X1VV72-F1
#
_cell.length_a   1.000
_cell.length_b   1.000
_cell.length_c   1.000
_cell.angle_alpha   90.00
_cell.angle_beta   90.00
_cell.angle_gamma   90.00
#
_symmetry.space_group_name_H-M   'P 1'
#
loop_
_entity.id
_entity.type
_entity.pdbx_description
1 polymer ?
#
loop_
_entity_poly.entity_id
_entity_poly.type
_entity_poly.pdbx_seq_one_letter_code
_entity_poly.pdbx_strand_id
1 'polypeptide(L)'
;MVDVARHNSEAWDWEVGLGNSFTKPVSPELIKEARDGQWEISLTCKKPVPHDWFPELKGLRVLCLASGGGQQGPILAAAGARATVFDNSEKQLDQDRYVAQRDHLDI
;
A
#
# COMPACT_ATOMS: atom_id res chain seq x y z
N MET A 1 6.76 -18.97 -25.65
CA MET A 1 6.20 -17.63 -25.39
C MET A 1 6.32 -17.40 -23.90
N VAL A 2 6.83 -16.26 -23.45
CA VAL A 2 6.97 -15.96 -22.01
C VAL A 2 5.59 -15.68 -21.44
N ASP A 3 5.27 -16.29 -20.29
CA ASP A 3 4.13 -15.89 -19.48
C ASP A 3 4.46 -14.58 -18.78
N VAL A 4 3.92 -13.48 -19.32
CA VAL A 4 4.23 -12.12 -18.87
C VAL A 4 3.70 -11.86 -17.46
N ALA A 5 2.52 -12.41 -17.11
CA ALA A 5 1.93 -12.20 -15.80
C ALA A 5 2.78 -12.87 -14.71
N ARG A 6 3.19 -14.12 -14.96
CA ARG A 6 4.08 -14.84 -14.05
C ARG A 6 5.46 -14.19 -13.95
N HIS A 7 6.06 -13.81 -15.08
CA HIS A 7 7.36 -13.12 -15.09
C HIS A 7 7.35 -11.85 -14.23
N ASN A 8 6.30 -11.03 -14.35
CA ASN A 8 6.17 -9.80 -13.56
C ASN A 8 5.92 -10.08 -12.07
N SER A 9 5.15 -11.12 -11.73
CA SER A 9 4.92 -11.55 -10.35
C SER A 9 6.26 -11.93 -9.67
N GLU A 10 7.05 -12.79 -10.33
CA GLU A 10 8.36 -13.23 -9.84
C GLU A 10 9.36 -12.08 -9.71
N ALA A 11 9.34 -11.12 -10.65
CA ALA A 11 10.18 -9.93 -10.60
C ALA A 11 9.88 -9.05 -9.37
N TRP A 12 8.61 -8.81 -9.07
CA TRP A 12 8.24 -8.03 -7.89
C TRP A 12 8.51 -8.77 -6.57
N ASP A 13 8.34 -10.09 -6.54
CA ASP A 13 8.76 -10.92 -5.41
C ASP A 13 10.27 -10.86 -5.16
N TRP A 14 11.06 -10.68 -6.23
CA TRP A 14 12.50 -10.46 -6.12
C TRP A 14 12.81 -9.06 -5.58
N GLU A 15 12.14 -8.02 -6.06
CA GLU A 15 12.30 -6.63 -5.56
C GLU A 15 11.95 -6.49 -4.08
N VAL A 16 10.93 -7.21 -3.59
CA VAL A 16 10.64 -7.31 -2.15
C VAL A 16 11.85 -7.87 -1.39
N GLY A 17 12.47 -8.93 -1.92
CA GLY A 17 13.67 -9.54 -1.32
C GLY A 17 14.90 -8.62 -1.32
N LEU A 18 15.02 -7.74 -2.32
CA LEU A 18 16.08 -6.71 -2.37
C LEU A 18 15.81 -5.52 -1.45
N GLY A 19 14.61 -5.40 -0.89
CA GLY A 19 14.21 -4.24 -0.11
C GLY A 19 14.12 -2.99 -0.98
N ASN A 20 13.49 -3.09 -2.15
CA ASN A 20 13.13 -1.94 -2.97
C ASN A 20 12.29 -0.94 -2.14
N SER A 21 12.55 0.35 -2.28
CA SER A 21 11.81 1.39 -1.55
C SER A 21 10.31 1.37 -1.80
N PHE A 22 9.86 0.85 -2.96
CA PHE A 22 8.45 0.73 -3.34
C PHE A 22 7.76 -0.52 -2.81
N THR A 23 8.46 -1.35 -2.04
CA THR A 23 7.90 -2.58 -1.46
C THR A 23 8.15 -2.68 0.03
N LYS A 24 8.57 -1.57 0.66
CA LYS A 24 8.84 -1.52 2.10
C LYS A 24 7.56 -1.14 2.85
N PRO A 25 7.18 -1.90 3.88
CA PRO A 25 6.15 -1.51 4.82
C PRO A 25 6.35 -0.10 5.36
N VAL A 26 5.25 0.66 5.46
CA VAL A 26 5.25 1.91 6.21
C VAL A 26 5.52 1.65 7.70
N SER A 27 6.09 2.65 8.36
CA SER A 27 6.39 2.55 9.78
C SER A 27 5.14 2.74 10.65
N PRO A 28 5.14 2.28 11.91
CA PRO A 28 4.04 2.53 12.84
C PRO A 28 3.74 4.02 13.05
N GLU A 29 4.76 4.88 12.95
CA GLU A 29 4.62 6.33 13.09
C GLU A 29 3.76 6.91 11.96
N LEU A 30 4.01 6.51 10.71
CA LEU A 30 3.18 6.94 9.57
C LEU A 30 1.74 6.43 9.69
N ILE A 31 1.53 5.23 10.22
CA ILE A 31 0.17 4.72 10.48
C ILE A 31 -0.53 5.54 11.56
N LYS A 32 0.19 5.93 12.62
CA LYS A 32 -0.35 6.81 13.67
C LYS A 32 -0.71 8.18 13.09
N GLU A 33 0.17 8.80 12.32
CA GLU A 33 -0.08 10.08 11.66
C GLU A 33 -1.31 9.99 10.76
N ALA A 34 -1.45 8.91 9.98
CA ALA A 34 -2.59 8.71 9.11
C ALA A 34 -3.93 8.62 9.88
N ARG A 35 -3.94 7.97 11.05
CA ARG A 35 -5.11 7.97 11.96
C ARG A 35 -5.45 9.34 12.50
N ASP A 36 -4.44 10.18 12.73
CA ASP A 36 -4.59 11.57 13.17
C ASP A 36 -4.98 12.50 11.99
N GLY A 37 -5.24 11.94 10.79
CA GLY A 37 -5.62 12.67 9.59
C GLY A 37 -4.45 13.32 8.85
N GLN A 38 -3.21 13.04 9.26
CA GLN A 38 -1.98 13.49 8.61
C GLN A 38 -1.41 12.34 7.78
N TRP A 39 -1.78 12.24 6.51
CA TRP A 39 -1.32 11.16 5.64
C TRP A 39 -0.98 11.68 4.26
N GLU A 40 -0.02 11.04 3.60
CA GLU A 40 0.32 11.35 2.22
C GLU A 40 0.46 10.05 1.43
N ILE A 41 0.12 10.10 0.14
CA ILE A 41 0.35 9.01 -0.80
C ILE A 41 1.22 9.54 -1.92
N SER A 42 2.24 8.78 -2.30
CA SER A 42 3.11 9.12 -3.43
C SER A 42 2.92 8.11 -4.56
N LEU A 43 2.63 8.60 -5.76
CA LEU A 43 2.64 7.82 -7.01
C LEU A 43 4.00 7.85 -7.70
N THR A 44 4.85 8.82 -7.34
CA THR A 44 6.21 9.01 -7.87
C THR A 44 7.13 9.40 -6.73
N CYS A 45 8.46 9.24 -6.89
CA CYS A 45 9.42 9.53 -5.83
C CYS A 45 9.53 11.01 -5.42
N LYS A 46 8.77 11.92 -6.03
CA LYS A 46 9.06 13.36 -5.98
C LYS A 46 8.02 14.21 -5.28
N LYS A 47 6.73 13.84 -5.36
CA LYS A 47 5.65 14.67 -4.82
C LYS A 47 4.50 13.80 -4.33
N PRO A 48 3.92 14.13 -3.16
CA PRO A 48 2.68 13.52 -2.72
C PRO A 48 1.53 13.93 -3.66
N VAL A 49 0.52 13.07 -3.73
CA VAL A 49 -0.74 13.37 -4.42
C VAL A 49 -1.45 14.48 -3.65
N PRO A 50 -1.96 15.53 -4.34
CA PRO A 50 -2.73 16.58 -3.69
C PRO A 50 -3.92 16.04 -2.89
N HIS A 51 -4.09 16.50 -1.66
CA HIS A 51 -5.16 16.03 -0.77
C HIS A 51 -6.57 16.29 -1.32
N ASP A 52 -6.75 17.39 -2.04
CA ASP A 52 -8.02 17.78 -2.65
C ASP A 52 -8.48 16.86 -3.78
N TRP A 53 -7.61 15.95 -4.25
CA TRP A 53 -7.99 14.90 -5.20
C TRP A 53 -8.70 13.74 -4.54
N PHE A 54 -8.55 13.58 -3.23
CA PHE A 54 -9.19 12.50 -2.49
C PHE A 54 -10.55 12.94 -1.96
N PRO A 55 -11.58 12.09 -2.04
CA PRO A 55 -12.81 12.29 -1.29
C PRO A 55 -12.56 12.07 0.21
N GLU A 56 -13.57 12.34 1.03
CA GLU A 56 -13.57 11.93 2.43
C GLU A 56 -13.40 10.40 2.52
N LEU A 57 -12.31 9.96 3.17
CA LEU A 57 -11.93 8.55 3.19
C LEU A 57 -12.68 7.74 4.24
N LYS A 58 -13.17 8.38 5.31
CA LYS A 58 -13.77 7.68 6.43
C LYS A 58 -14.98 6.84 6.01
N GLY A 59 -14.85 5.51 6.12
CA GLY A 59 -15.86 4.53 5.75
C GLY A 59 -15.97 4.25 4.24
N LEU A 60 -15.17 4.92 3.41
CA LEU A 60 -15.16 4.72 1.97
C LEU A 60 -14.52 3.37 1.62
N ARG A 61 -15.12 2.63 0.67
CA ARG A 61 -14.49 1.42 0.12
C ARG A 61 -13.51 1.81 -0.97
N VAL A 62 -12.24 1.46 -0.80
CA VAL A 62 -11.17 1.86 -1.71
C VAL A 62 -10.45 0.63 -2.27
N LEU A 63 -10.46 0.49 -3.59
CA LEU A 63 -9.71 -0.54 -4.29
C LEU A 63 -8.30 -0.02 -4.62
N CYS A 64 -7.29 -0.67 -4.06
CA CYS A 64 -5.88 -0.37 -4.25
C CYS A 64 -5.29 -1.37 -5.27
N LEU A 65 -4.91 -0.89 -6.46
CA LEU A 65 -4.36 -1.72 -7.54
C LEU A 65 -2.86 -1.49 -7.65
N ALA A 66 -2.06 -2.54 -7.44
CA ALA A 66 -0.59 -2.46 -7.49
C ALA A 66 -0.02 -1.33 -6.61
N SER A 67 -0.41 -1.32 -5.33
CA SER A 67 -0.25 -0.18 -4.41
C SER A 67 0.99 -0.25 -3.49
N GLY A 68 2.03 -0.97 -3.91
CA GLY A 68 3.39 -0.85 -3.35
C GLY A 68 3.62 -1.56 -2.02
N GLY A 69 3.06 -2.78 -1.87
CA GLY A 69 3.32 -3.74 -0.79
C GLY A 69 3.55 -3.14 0.60
N GLY A 70 2.50 -2.98 1.39
CA GLY A 70 2.57 -2.44 2.74
C GLY A 70 2.63 -0.91 2.80
N GLN A 71 2.24 -0.21 1.72
CA GLN A 71 2.29 1.26 1.62
C GLN A 71 0.92 1.92 1.53
N GLN A 72 0.40 2.12 0.32
CA GLN A 72 -0.76 3.00 0.13
C GLN A 72 -2.03 2.42 0.76
N GLY A 73 -2.24 1.10 0.62
CA GLY A 73 -3.36 0.39 1.24
C GLY A 73 -3.43 0.61 2.76
N PRO A 74 -2.35 0.31 3.50
CA PRO A 74 -2.23 0.62 4.93
C PRO A 74 -2.50 2.07 5.31
N ILE A 75 -1.94 3.03 4.58
CA ILE A 75 -2.15 4.45 4.87
C ILE A 75 -3.62 4.83 4.68
N LEU A 76 -4.27 4.39 3.60
CA LEU A 76 -5.68 4.67 3.33
C LEU A 76 -6.60 4.02 4.37
N ALA A 77 -6.31 2.78 4.77
CA ALA A 77 -7.06 2.10 5.82
C ALA A 77 -6.90 2.81 7.18
N ALA A 78 -5.68 3.25 7.51
CA ALA A 78 -5.40 4.03 8.72
C ALA A 78 -6.11 5.39 8.72
N ALA A 79 -6.24 6.03 7.55
CA ALA A 79 -7.03 7.24 7.36
C ALA A 79 -8.56 7.01 7.44
N GLY A 80 -9.00 5.77 7.64
CA GLY A 80 -10.38 5.40 7.91
C GLY A 80 -11.13 4.79 6.73
N ALA A 81 -10.48 4.55 5.59
CA ALA A 81 -11.08 3.79 4.49
C ALA A 81 -11.18 2.29 4.83
N ARG A 82 -12.06 1.59 4.11
CA ARG A 82 -12.03 0.13 4.00
C ARG A 82 -11.31 -0.22 2.72
N ALA A 83 -10.03 -0.53 2.82
CA ALA A 83 -9.22 -0.79 1.65
C ALA A 83 -9.37 -2.25 1.20
N THR A 84 -9.14 -2.50 -0.08
CA THR A 84 -8.94 -3.84 -0.63
C THR A 84 -7.75 -3.74 -1.55
N VAL A 85 -6.69 -4.50 -1.28
CA VAL A 85 -5.48 -4.49 -2.11
C VAL A 85 -5.51 -5.65 -3.09
N PHE A 86 -5.24 -5.34 -4.36
CA PHE A 86 -5.05 -6.33 -5.41
C PHE A 86 -3.69 -6.09 -6.07
N ASP A 87 -2.80 -7.08 -5.91
CA ASP A 87 -1.46 -7.07 -6.47
C ASP A 87 -1.17 -8.42 -7.15
N ASN A 88 -0.26 -8.39 -8.12
CA ASN A 88 0.18 -9.58 -8.84
C ASN A 88 1.31 -10.33 -8.11
N SER A 89 1.94 -9.69 -7.12
CA SER A 89 3.02 -10.26 -6.30
C SER A 89 2.50 -10.69 -4.93
N GLU A 90 2.63 -11.98 -4.62
CA GLU A 90 2.22 -12.52 -3.32
C GLU A 90 3.07 -11.91 -2.20
N LYS A 91 4.37 -11.67 -2.44
CA LYS A 91 5.22 -11.04 -1.42
C LYS A 91 4.86 -9.59 -1.14
N GLN A 92 4.35 -8.84 -2.12
CA GLN A 92 3.81 -7.52 -1.84
C GLN A 92 2.54 -7.61 -0.98
N LEU A 93 1.63 -8.54 -1.30
CA LEU A 93 0.45 -8.80 -0.47
C LEU A 93 0.83 -9.23 0.96
N ASP A 94 1.91 -9.99 1.13
CA ASP A 94 2.42 -10.33 2.46
C ASP A 94 2.88 -9.10 3.25
N GLN A 95 3.45 -8.08 2.60
CA GLN A 95 3.78 -6.82 3.26
C GLN A 95 2.52 -6.07 3.69
N ASP A 96 1.47 -6.05 2.85
CA ASP A 96 0.17 -5.47 3.22
C ASP A 96 -0.44 -6.20 4.42
N ARG A 97 -0.46 -7.54 4.39
CA ARG A 97 -0.93 -8.37 5.51
C ARG A 97 -0.12 -8.12 6.78
N TYR A 98 1.20 -8.00 6.67
CA TYR A 98 2.06 -7.71 7.81
C TYR A 98 1.68 -6.39 8.48
N VAL A 99 1.53 -5.31 7.71
CA VAL A 99 1.14 -3.99 8.27
C VAL A 99 -0.28 -4.03 8.82
N ALA A 100 -1.22 -4.65 8.10
CA ALA A 100 -2.60 -4.79 8.56
C ALA A 100 -2.70 -5.55 9.89
N GLN A 101 -1.94 -6.63 10.06
CA GLN A 101 -1.88 -7.39 11.31
C GLN A 101 -1.19 -6.61 12.43
N ARG A 102 -0.04 -5.98 12.14
CA ARG A 102 0.74 -5.19 13.10
C ARG A 102 -0.08 -4.05 13.69
N ASP A 103 -0.82 -3.33 12.84
CA ASP A 103 -1.50 -2.11 13.22
C ASP A 103 -3.01 -2.26 13.39
N HIS A 104 -3.58 -3.45 13.17
CA HIS A 104 -5.02 -3.71 13.22
C HIS A 104 -5.83 -2.87 12.21
N LEU A 105 -5.49 -3.00 10.93
CA LEU A 105 -6.15 -2.31 9.82
C LEU A 105 -7.12 -3.24 9.08
N ASP A 106 -8.15 -2.66 8.47
CA ASP A 106 -9.15 -3.36 7.64
C ASP A 106 -8.76 -3.24 6.15
N ILE A 107 -8.09 -4.28 5.63
CA ILE A 107 -7.48 -4.38 4.28
C ILE A 107 -7.71 -5.76 3.68
#